data_AF-A0A2H9QGE5-F1
#
_entry.id   AF-A0A2H9QGE5-F1
#
_cell.length_a   1.000
_cell.length_b   1.000
_cell.length_c   1.000
_cell.angle_alpha   90.00
_cell.angle_beta   90.00
_cell.angle_gamma   90.00
#
_symmetry.space_group_name_H-M   'P 1'
#
loop_
_entity.id
_entity.type
_entity.pdbx_description
1 polymer ?
#
loop_
_entity_poly.entity_id
_entity_poly.type
_entity_poly.pdbx_seq_one_letter_code
_entity_poly.pdbx_strand_id
1 'polypeptide(L)'
;MEKKKVIIMGAAGRDFHDFNSYFRNNKEFEVVCFTAEQIPGIDNRTYPKELAGKMYPEGIPIQPEAKLVELIKENNIDLVF
;
A
#
# COMPACT_ATOMS: atom_id res chain seq x y z
N MET A 1 -12.63 -6.41 -15.72
CA MET A 1 -11.21 -6.81 -15.66
C MET A 1 -10.84 -6.96 -14.20
N GLU A 2 -9.96 -7.91 -13.88
CA GLU A 2 -9.39 -8.01 -12.53
C GLU A 2 -8.57 -6.75 -12.21
N LYS A 3 -8.58 -6.34 -10.94
CA LYS A 3 -7.79 -5.19 -10.49
C LYS A 3 -6.32 -5.55 -10.50
N LYS A 4 -5.46 -4.58 -10.84
CA LYS A 4 -4.01 -4.75 -10.68
C LYS A 4 -3.65 -4.64 -9.21
N LYS A 5 -3.01 -5.67 -8.67
CA LYS A 5 -2.47 -5.67 -7.31
C LYS A 5 -1.15 -4.92 -7.28
N VAL A 6 -1.05 -3.95 -6.39
CA VAL A 6 0.11 -3.05 -6.36
C VAL A 6 0.65 -2.88 -4.95
N ILE A 7 1.95 -2.65 -4.87
CA ILE A 7 2.63 -2.15 -3.67
C ILE A 7 3.05 -0.71 -3.96
N ILE A 8 2.88 0.17 -2.97
CA ILE A 8 3.46 1.52 -3.00
C ILE A 8 4.67 1.50 -2.07
N MET A 9 5.86 1.74 -2.61
CA MET A 9 7.08 1.83 -1.82
C MET A 9 7.15 3.19 -1.12
N GLY A 10 7.35 3.15 0.19
CA GLY A 10 7.28 4.32 1.05
C GLY A 10 5.93 4.48 1.76
N ALA A 11 5.99 4.96 2.99
CA ALA A 11 4.83 5.13 3.86
C ALA A 11 4.86 6.49 4.58
N ALA A 12 5.18 7.55 3.86
CA ALA A 12 5.16 8.91 4.39
C ALA A 12 4.96 9.95 3.30
N GLY A 13 4.60 11.18 3.69
CA GLY A 13 4.61 12.34 2.80
C GLY A 13 3.92 12.11 1.45
N ARG A 14 4.74 11.99 0.39
CA ARG A 14 4.28 11.86 -1.00
C ARG A 14 3.54 10.55 -1.26
N ASP A 15 3.96 9.43 -0.70
CA ASP A 15 3.40 8.11 -1.04
C ASP A 15 1.95 8.01 -0.61
N PHE A 16 1.65 8.55 0.59
CA PHE A 16 0.27 8.72 1.05
C PHE A 16 -0.50 9.74 0.22
N HIS A 17 0.14 10.80 -0.26
CA HIS A 17 -0.50 11.77 -1.14
C HIS A 17 -0.88 11.15 -2.49
N ASP A 18 0.03 10.40 -3.12
CA ASP A 18 -0.19 9.73 -4.39
C ASP A 18 -1.29 8.66 -4.23
N PHE A 19 -1.29 7.91 -3.12
CA PHE A 19 -2.41 7.04 -2.75
C PHE A 19 -3.74 7.80 -2.70
N ASN A 20 -3.79 8.91 -1.95
CA ASN A 20 -5.01 9.66 -1.73
C ASN A 20 -5.55 10.34 -2.98
N SER A 21 -4.66 10.83 -3.84
CA SER A 21 -4.98 11.57 -5.04
C SER A 21 -5.33 10.67 -6.23
N TYR A 22 -4.66 9.52 -6.36
CA TYR A 22 -4.80 8.66 -7.54
C TYR A 22 -5.37 7.27 -7.24
N PHE A 23 -4.89 6.57 -6.21
CA PHE A 23 -5.23 5.16 -6.01
C PHE A 23 -6.51 4.92 -5.20
N ARG A 24 -6.80 5.77 -4.20
CA ARG A 24 -7.82 5.54 -3.15
C ARG A 24 -9.19 5.08 -3.67
N ASN A 25 -9.67 5.70 -4.75
CA ASN A 25 -10.98 5.41 -5.35
C ASN A 25 -10.87 4.83 -6.77
N ASN A 26 -9.66 4.51 -7.23
CA ASN A 26 -9.44 3.98 -8.56
C ASN A 26 -9.64 2.45 -8.56
N LYS A 27 -10.71 2.01 -9.22
CA LYS A 27 -11.10 0.60 -9.30
C LYS A 27 -10.15 -0.25 -10.15
N GLU A 28 -9.25 0.36 -10.90
CA GLU A 28 -8.22 -0.36 -11.68
C GLU A 28 -7.13 -0.97 -10.79
N PHE A 29 -6.97 -0.45 -9.56
CA PHE A 29 -5.90 -0.85 -8.65
C PHE A 29 -6.43 -1.38 -7.32
N GLU A 30 -5.66 -2.29 -6.75
CA GLU A 30 -5.77 -2.76 -5.37
C GLU A 30 -4.41 -2.59 -4.71
N VAL A 31 -4.30 -1.61 -3.82
CA VAL A 31 -3.08 -1.35 -3.05
C VAL A 31 -3.03 -2.35 -1.91
N VAL A 32 -2.16 -3.35 -2.05
CA VAL A 32 -2.06 -4.48 -1.11
C VAL A 32 -1.37 -4.03 0.18
N CYS A 33 -0.29 -3.27 0.06
CA CYS A 33 0.39 -2.66 1.19
C CYS A 33 1.20 -1.43 0.76
N PHE A 34 1.59 -0.64 1.75
CA PHE A 34 2.76 0.23 1.66
C PHE A 34 4.00 -0.51 2.18
N THR A 35 5.20 -0.14 1.74
CA THR A 35 6.44 -0.54 2.42
C THR A 35 7.12 0.65 3.08
N ALA A 36 7.95 0.39 4.08
CA ALA A 36 8.78 1.44 4.68
C ALA A 36 10.09 0.88 5.25
N GLU A 37 11.11 1.75 5.27
CA GLU A 37 12.44 1.45 5.83
C GLU A 37 12.88 2.51 6.85
N GLN A 38 12.60 3.79 6.59
CA GLN A 38 13.30 4.91 7.25
C GLN A 38 12.69 5.37 8.58
N ILE A 39 11.40 5.11 8.83
CA ILE A 39 10.69 5.64 10.00
C ILE A 39 10.56 4.52 11.04
N PRO A 40 11.23 4.62 12.21
CA PRO A 40 11.18 3.58 13.23
C PRO A 40 9.74 3.24 13.67
N GLY A 41 9.38 1.96 13.59
CA GLY A 41 8.10 1.43 14.03
C GLY A 41 6.90 1.73 13.13
N ILE A 42 7.11 2.31 11.94
CA ILE A 42 6.01 2.55 10.98
C ILE A 42 5.58 1.27 10.25
N ASP A 43 6.52 0.36 10.06
CA ASP A 43 6.45 -0.90 9.31
C ASP A 43 5.61 -1.99 9.97
N ASN A 44 5.00 -1.68 11.12
CA ASN A 44 4.01 -2.51 11.80
C ASN A 44 2.69 -1.76 12.02
N ARG A 45 2.50 -0.63 11.32
CA ARG A 45 1.27 0.17 11.40
C ARG A 45 0.37 -0.11 10.20
N THR A 46 -0.85 0.37 10.32
CA THR A 46 -1.85 0.35 9.25
C THR A 46 -2.16 1.78 8.85
N TYR A 47 -2.16 2.06 7.55
CA TYR A 47 -2.73 3.28 7.01
C TYR A 47 -4.22 3.31 7.35
N PRO A 48 -4.71 4.32 8.09
CA PRO A 48 -5.98 4.24 8.79
C PRO A 48 -7.17 4.14 7.83
N LYS A 49 -8.14 3.27 8.18
CA LYS A 49 -9.36 3.04 7.38
C LYS A 49 -10.18 4.31 7.15
N GLU A 50 -10.15 5.23 8.11
CA GLU A 50 -10.82 6.53 8.05
C GLU A 50 -10.27 7.40 6.90
N LEU A 51 -9.02 7.16 6.48
CA LEU A 51 -8.36 7.83 5.36
C LEU A 51 -8.28 6.96 4.10
N ALA A 52 -8.37 5.64 4.24
CA ALA A 52 -8.20 4.69 3.14
C ALA A 52 -9.42 4.62 2.21
N GLY A 53 -10.60 5.02 2.69
CA GLY A 53 -11.84 5.04 1.91
C GLY A 53 -12.53 3.68 1.80
N LYS A 54 -13.67 3.65 1.12
CA LYS A 54 -14.62 2.51 1.15
C LYS A 54 -14.05 1.19 0.60
N MET A 55 -13.00 1.26 -0.20
CA MET A 55 -12.36 0.07 -0.78
C MET A 55 -11.43 -0.65 0.21
N TYR A 56 -11.08 0.00 1.33
CA TYR A 56 -10.13 -0.49 2.33
C TYR A 56 -10.72 -0.36 3.75
N PRO A 57 -11.75 -1.15 4.09
CA PRO A 57 -12.47 -1.04 5.37
C PRO A 57 -11.60 -1.32 6.59
N GLU A 58 -10.53 -2.10 6.42
CA GLU A 58 -9.55 -2.43 7.47
C GLU A 58 -8.29 -1.54 7.39
N GLY A 59 -8.27 -0.55 6.50
CA GLY A 59 -7.07 0.22 6.18
C GLY A 59 -6.13 -0.54 5.25
N ILE A 60 -4.89 -0.07 5.15
CA ILE A 60 -3.86 -0.68 4.28
C ILE A 60 -2.62 -0.96 5.14
N PRO A 61 -2.12 -2.20 5.19
CA PRO A 61 -0.95 -2.52 5.99
C PRO A 61 0.28 -1.78 5.47
N ILE A 62 1.15 -1.38 6.40
CA ILE A 62 2.50 -0.89 6.11
C ILE A 62 3.44 -2.02 6.55
N GLN A 63 4.31 -2.47 5.65
CA GLN A 63 5.20 -3.60 5.87
C GLN A 63 6.68 -3.17 5.78
N PRO A 64 7.61 -3.94 6.36
CA PRO A 64 9.03 -3.68 6.20
C PRO A 64 9.44 -3.79 4.73
N GLU A 65 10.15 -2.81 4.20
CA GLU A 65 10.61 -2.81 2.81
C GLU A 65 11.54 -3.98 2.48
N ALA A 66 12.31 -4.45 3.47
CA ALA A 66 13.14 -5.65 3.32
C ALA A 66 12.36 -6.90 2.90
N LYS A 67 11.03 -6.94 3.11
CA LYS A 67 10.14 -8.03 2.69
C LYS A 67 9.59 -7.88 1.28
N LEU A 68 9.95 -6.83 0.53
CA LEU A 68 9.35 -6.55 -0.79
C LEU A 68 9.31 -7.76 -1.73
N VAL A 69 10.43 -8.49 -1.85
CA VAL A 69 10.52 -9.66 -2.75
C VAL A 69 9.61 -10.81 -2.32
N GLU A 70 9.47 -11.03 -1.00
CA GLU A 70 8.55 -12.02 -0.42
C GLU A 70 7.10 -11.60 -0.68
N LEU A 71 6.77 -10.35 -0.37
CA LEU A 71 5.44 -9.76 -0.55
C LEU A 71 4.97 -9.82 -2.02
N ILE A 72 5.86 -9.55 -2.97
CA ILE A 72 5.56 -9.64 -4.41
C ILE A 72 5.15 -11.06 -4.78
N LYS A 73 5.89 -12.06 -4.31
CA LYS A 73 5.65 -13.48 -4.63
C LYS A 73 4.38 -13.99 -3.96
N GLU A 74 4.21 -13.72 -2.67
CA GLU A 74 3.09 -14.24 -1.88
C GLU A 74 1.75 -13.65 -2.33
N ASN A 75 1.73 -12.36 -2.65
CA ASN A 75 0.48 -11.66 -2.99
C ASN A 75 0.17 -11.64 -4.50
N ASN A 76 1.09 -12.15 -5.34
CA ASN A 76 1.04 -12.08 -6.80
C ASN A 76 0.88 -10.62 -7.27
N ILE A 77 1.84 -9.78 -6.91
CA ILE A 77 1.82 -8.34 -7.21
C ILE A 77 2.15 -8.08 -8.68
N ASP A 78 1.36 -7.22 -9.33
CA ASP A 78 1.53 -6.85 -10.73
C ASP A 78 2.52 -5.70 -10.92
N LEU A 79 2.46 -4.70 -10.04
CA LEU A 79 3.26 -3.47 -10.13
C LEU A 79 3.74 -3.00 -8.76
N VAL A 80 4.90 -2.36 -8.76
CA VAL A 80 5.45 -1.65 -7.60
C VAL A 80 5.66 -0.20 -8.02
N PHE A 81 5.13 0.73 -7.25
CA PHE A 81 5.22 2.18 -7.46
C PHE A 81 6.16 2.83 -6.45
#